data_AF-A0A431WEH3-F1
#
_entry.id   AF-A0A431WEH3-F1
#
_cell.length_a   1.000
_cell.length_b   1.000
_cell.length_c   1.000
_cell.angle_alpha   90.00
_cell.angle_beta   90.00
_cell.angle_gamma   90.00
#
_symmetry.space_group_name_H-M   'P 1'
#
loop_
_entity.id
_entity.type
_entity.pdbx_description
1 polymer ?
#
loop_
_entity_poly.entity_id
_entity_poly.type
_entity_poly.pdbx_seq_one_letter_code
_entity_poly.pdbx_strand_id
1 'polypeptide(L)'
;MRLSFAKPTALRKKGVLCMNKRNIDYIGRCNPRKFYKRVDDKLTTKQLAIANDIAVPALIGVVREQHEIEEIPEMVLREDGFVIKPSKGSGGKGILVITKVEEGRYYKPNGQEVVPSEVYRHVSNILSGLFSLGGSPDVAIVEGLIQFDPVFDGYSYEGVPDIRLIVYKGFPVMGMLRLSTAASDGKANLHQGAVGVGVDIGTGKGLHAVQFDTPVDLHPDTNKILTDIQVPHWDFLLHTASKAYEMCEMGYLGTDMVLDKVKGPLLLELNARPGLAIQIANNRGILPYLNHVDSLGNHNMTVDERVEYAKKHFAHSAQL
;
A
#
# COMPACT_ATOMS: atom_id res chain seq x y z
N MET A 1 -19.51 17.86 23.08
CA MET A 1 -20.56 17.25 22.25
C MET A 1 -20.59 15.75 22.58
N ARG A 2 -21.70 15.19 23.07
CA ARG A 2 -21.77 13.73 23.34
C ARG A 2 -21.72 13.00 22.00
N LEU A 3 -20.63 12.29 21.72
CA LEU A 3 -20.54 11.39 20.58
C LEU A 3 -21.58 10.28 20.79
N SER A 4 -22.70 10.38 20.06
CA SER A 4 -23.71 9.33 20.00
C SER A 4 -23.16 8.21 19.12
N PHE A 5 -22.67 7.13 19.73
CA PHE A 5 -22.26 5.94 19.01
C PHE A 5 -23.43 5.38 18.17
N ALA A 6 -23.14 4.96 16.94
CA ALA A 6 -24.13 4.31 16.10
C ALA A 6 -24.49 2.93 16.66
N LYS A 7 -25.78 2.56 16.64
CA LYS A 7 -26.21 1.20 16.98
C LYS A 7 -25.59 0.19 15.98
N PRO A 8 -25.16 -1.01 16.42
CA PRO A 8 -24.62 -2.02 15.50
C PRO A 8 -25.54 -2.38 14.33
N THR A 9 -26.86 -2.34 14.55
CA THR A 9 -27.86 -2.56 13.50
C THR A 9 -27.85 -1.47 12.43
N ALA A 10 -27.55 -0.22 12.79
CA ALA A 10 -27.42 0.88 11.84
C ALA A 10 -26.14 0.72 11.00
N LEU A 11 -25.02 0.34 11.61
CA LEU A 11 -23.78 0.04 10.88
C LEU A 11 -23.97 -1.13 9.90
N ARG A 12 -24.68 -2.18 10.33
CA ARG A 12 -25.02 -3.32 9.46
C ARG A 12 -25.91 -2.90 8.28
N LYS A 13 -26.92 -2.04 8.51
CA LYS A 13 -27.76 -1.49 7.44
C LYS A 13 -26.95 -0.63 6.45
N LYS A 14 -25.92 0.06 6.92
CA LYS A 14 -24.96 0.80 6.08
C LYS A 14 -23.92 -0.10 5.40
N GLY A 15 -24.01 -1.43 5.55
CA GLY A 15 -23.09 -2.37 4.91
C GLY A 15 -21.67 -2.34 5.46
N VAL A 16 -21.46 -1.83 6.68
CA VAL A 16 -20.12 -1.76 7.27
C VAL A 16 -19.62 -3.15 7.64
N LEU A 17 -18.51 -3.57 7.02
CA LEU A 17 -17.83 -4.82 7.33
C LEU A 17 -17.03 -4.67 8.63
N CYS A 18 -17.12 -5.66 9.52
CA CYS A 18 -16.30 -5.73 10.74
C CYS A 18 -15.11 -6.70 10.58
N MET A 19 -14.11 -6.56 11.46
CA MET A 19 -12.89 -7.40 11.44
C MET A 19 -13.17 -8.90 11.46
N ASN A 20 -14.05 -9.35 12.34
CA ASN A 20 -14.33 -10.79 12.49
C ASN A 20 -14.98 -11.35 11.23
N LYS A 21 -15.97 -10.65 10.66
CA LYS A 21 -16.62 -11.05 9.42
C LYS A 21 -15.64 -11.03 8.24
N ARG A 22 -14.78 -10.00 8.14
CA ARG A 22 -13.72 -9.94 7.11
C ARG A 22 -12.80 -11.16 7.19
N ASN A 23 -12.32 -11.46 8.40
CA ASN A 23 -11.35 -12.53 8.62
C ASN A 23 -11.93 -13.92 8.33
N ILE A 24 -13.17 -14.18 8.74
CA ILE A 24 -13.81 -15.49 8.59
C ILE A 24 -14.38 -15.65 7.18
N ASP A 25 -15.27 -14.74 6.78
CA ASP A 25 -16.13 -14.93 5.59
C ASP A 25 -15.42 -14.59 4.28
N TYR A 26 -14.39 -13.73 4.32
CA TYR A 26 -13.72 -13.29 3.09
C TYR A 26 -12.27 -13.76 3.03
N ILE A 27 -11.44 -13.42 4.02
CA ILE A 27 -10.03 -13.84 4.04
C ILE A 27 -9.93 -15.36 4.23
N GLY A 28 -10.53 -15.92 5.28
CA GLY A 28 -10.45 -17.35 5.57
C GLY A 28 -11.04 -18.23 4.47
N ARG A 29 -12.12 -17.77 3.83
CA ARG A 29 -12.80 -18.47 2.74
C ARG A 29 -12.07 -18.35 1.40
N CYS A 30 -11.53 -17.17 1.07
CA CYS A 30 -11.05 -16.86 -0.28
C CYS A 30 -9.52 -16.79 -0.43
N ASN A 31 -8.75 -16.84 0.66
CA ASN A 31 -7.28 -16.82 0.61
C ASN A 31 -6.71 -18.18 1.05
N PRO A 32 -6.30 -19.05 0.11
CA PRO A 32 -5.68 -20.33 0.44
C PRO A 32 -4.39 -20.15 1.25
N ARG A 33 -4.27 -20.86 2.38
CA ARG A 33 -3.11 -20.73 3.29
C ARG A 33 -1.75 -20.91 2.61
N LYS A 34 -1.67 -21.82 1.63
CA LYS A 34 -0.45 -22.09 0.86
C LYS A 34 0.10 -20.86 0.10
N PHE A 35 -0.73 -19.85 -0.18
CA PHE A 35 -0.35 -18.69 -0.97
C PHE A 35 -0.02 -17.45 -0.13
N TYR A 36 -0.13 -17.50 1.20
CA TYR A 36 0.20 -16.34 2.06
C TYR A 36 1.63 -15.85 1.88
N LYS A 37 2.59 -16.73 1.61
CA LYS A 37 3.97 -16.33 1.34
C LYS A 37 4.09 -15.40 0.12
N ARG A 38 3.17 -15.47 -0.86
CA ARG A 38 3.19 -14.59 -2.04
C ARG A 38 2.84 -13.13 -1.73
N VAL A 39 2.36 -12.86 -0.52
CA VAL A 39 1.87 -11.54 -0.08
C VAL A 39 2.60 -11.08 1.18
N ASP A 40 2.79 -11.97 2.16
CA ASP A 40 3.44 -11.65 3.43
C ASP A 40 4.99 -11.54 3.31
N ASP A 41 5.58 -11.96 2.18
CA ASP A 41 7.00 -11.84 1.86
C ASP A 41 7.19 -10.86 0.69
N LYS A 42 7.79 -9.69 0.94
CA LYS A 42 7.93 -8.61 -0.06
C LYS A 42 8.83 -9.01 -1.22
N LEU A 43 9.87 -9.81 -0.97
CA LEU A 43 10.74 -10.31 -2.03
C LEU A 43 9.97 -11.25 -2.98
N THR A 44 9.21 -12.19 -2.41
CA THR A 44 8.37 -13.10 -3.19
C THR A 44 7.32 -12.32 -4.00
N THR A 45 6.67 -11.35 -3.35
CA THR A 45 5.70 -10.44 -4.00
C THR A 45 6.32 -9.73 -5.19
N LYS A 46 7.53 -9.17 -5.02
CA LYS A 46 8.24 -8.43 -6.06
C LYS A 46 8.65 -9.32 -7.23
N GLN A 47 9.18 -10.51 -6.96
CA GLN A 47 9.57 -11.46 -8.01
C GLN A 47 8.34 -11.89 -8.84
N LEU A 48 7.20 -12.10 -8.18
CA LEU A 48 5.95 -12.39 -8.87
C LEU A 48 5.47 -11.20 -9.71
N ALA A 49 5.57 -9.98 -9.18
CA ALA A 49 5.18 -8.77 -9.91
C ALA A 49 6.00 -8.59 -11.18
N ILE A 50 7.33 -8.75 -11.10
CA ILE A 50 8.23 -8.70 -12.27
C ILE A 50 7.86 -9.78 -13.29
N ALA A 51 7.60 -11.02 -12.83
CA ALA A 51 7.23 -12.13 -13.71
C ALA A 51 5.84 -11.98 -14.37
N ASN A 52 5.01 -11.04 -13.90
CA ASN A 52 3.67 -10.76 -14.44
C ASN A 52 3.57 -9.35 -15.06
N ASP A 53 4.72 -8.75 -15.42
CA ASP A 53 4.80 -7.42 -16.04
C ASP A 53 4.09 -6.32 -15.23
N ILE A 54 4.15 -6.42 -13.90
CA ILE A 54 3.65 -5.39 -12.97
C ILE A 54 4.81 -4.49 -12.57
N ALA A 55 4.65 -3.19 -12.80
CA ALA A 55 5.65 -2.20 -12.46
C ALA A 55 5.87 -2.12 -10.94
N VAL A 56 7.13 -2.20 -10.52
CA VAL A 56 7.59 -2.15 -9.12
C VAL A 56 8.87 -1.30 -9.04
N PRO A 57 9.28 -0.82 -7.85
CA PRO A 57 10.60 -0.24 -7.68
C PRO A 57 11.69 -1.23 -8.12
N ALA A 58 12.77 -0.73 -8.75
CA ALA A 58 13.83 -1.59 -9.28
C ALA A 58 14.42 -2.45 -8.16
N LEU A 59 14.54 -3.76 -8.39
CA LEU A 59 15.26 -4.66 -7.49
C LEU A 59 16.74 -4.56 -7.84
N ILE A 60 17.53 -3.88 -7.00
CA ILE A 60 18.97 -3.75 -7.19
C ILE A 60 19.67 -5.03 -6.74
N GLY A 61 19.29 -5.54 -5.56
CA GLY A 61 19.93 -6.71 -4.97
C GLY A 61 19.17 -7.28 -3.79
N VAL A 62 19.61 -8.45 -3.35
CA VAL A 62 19.07 -9.14 -2.17
C VAL A 62 20.25 -9.67 -1.37
N VAL A 63 20.27 -9.35 -0.09
CA VAL A 63 21.23 -9.90 0.88
C VAL A 63 20.50 -10.92 1.75
N ARG A 64 20.95 -12.16 1.69
CA ARG A 64 20.40 -13.35 2.35
C ARG A 64 21.31 -13.81 3.49
N GLU A 65 22.61 -13.61 3.35
CA GLU A 65 23.61 -14.10 4.29
C GLU A 65 24.55 -12.98 4.77
N GLN A 66 25.17 -13.18 5.94
CA GLN A 66 26.02 -12.16 6.56
C GLN A 66 27.24 -11.79 5.71
N HIS A 67 27.79 -12.74 4.95
CA HIS A 67 28.96 -12.52 4.10
C HIS A 67 28.63 -11.66 2.86
N GLU A 68 27.40 -11.74 2.35
CA GLU A 68 26.93 -10.97 1.19
C GLU A 68 26.74 -9.47 1.53
N ILE A 69 26.81 -9.07 2.80
CA ILE A 69 26.70 -7.66 3.22
C ILE A 69 27.82 -6.82 2.59
N GLU A 70 29.01 -7.41 2.40
CA GLU A 70 30.17 -6.73 1.83
C GLU A 70 30.00 -6.38 0.34
N GLU A 71 28.99 -6.96 -0.33
CA GLU A 71 28.68 -6.71 -1.74
C GLU A 71 27.80 -5.47 -1.95
N ILE A 72 27.19 -4.93 -0.89
CA ILE A 72 26.29 -3.77 -0.97
C ILE A 72 26.90 -2.56 -1.70
N PRO A 73 28.16 -2.14 -1.44
CA PRO A 73 28.75 -1.02 -2.14
C PRO A 73 28.81 -1.22 -3.66
N GLU A 74 29.04 -2.45 -4.13
CA GLU A 74 29.03 -2.77 -5.56
C GLU A 74 27.61 -2.72 -6.13
N MET A 75 26.62 -3.26 -5.39
CA MET A 75 25.21 -3.23 -5.78
C MET A 75 24.71 -1.81 -6.05
N VAL A 76 25.10 -0.83 -5.23
CA VAL A 76 24.55 0.54 -5.28
C VAL A 76 25.48 1.56 -5.95
N LEU A 77 26.61 1.13 -6.52
CA LEU A 77 27.65 2.02 -7.04
C LEU A 77 27.16 2.99 -8.13
N ARG A 78 26.15 2.58 -8.91
CA ARG A 78 25.59 3.36 -10.03
C ARG A 78 24.25 4.02 -9.71
N GLU A 79 23.81 3.93 -8.46
CA GLU A 79 22.52 4.43 -8.03
C GLU A 79 22.68 5.80 -7.37
N ASP A 80 21.85 6.76 -7.74
CA ASP A 80 21.83 8.06 -7.08
C ASP A 80 21.30 7.97 -5.64
N GLY A 81 20.49 6.93 -5.36
CA GLY A 81 19.92 6.63 -4.07
C GLY A 81 19.21 5.27 -4.07
N PHE A 82 19.01 4.70 -2.89
CA PHE A 82 18.44 3.37 -2.71
C PHE A 82 17.71 3.21 -1.38
N VAL A 83 16.94 2.14 -1.26
CA VAL A 83 16.23 1.74 -0.05
C VAL A 83 16.63 0.33 0.33
N ILE A 84 16.98 0.12 1.60
CA ILE A 84 17.15 -1.22 2.18
C ILE A 84 15.97 -1.50 3.10
N LYS A 85 15.31 -2.64 2.92
CA LYS A 85 14.17 -3.04 3.77
C LYS A 85 14.11 -4.55 4.04
N PRO A 86 13.60 -4.97 5.21
CA PRO A 86 13.30 -6.37 5.50
C PRO A 86 12.15 -6.89 4.63
N SER A 87 12.26 -8.14 4.16
CA SER A 87 11.18 -8.77 3.39
C SER A 87 9.91 -8.96 4.22
N LYS A 88 10.05 -9.39 5.49
CA LYS A 88 8.94 -9.71 6.40
C LYS A 88 8.68 -8.62 7.46
N GLY A 89 9.29 -7.45 7.31
CA GLY A 89 9.09 -6.33 8.25
C GLY A 89 7.67 -5.77 8.20
N SER A 90 7.25 -5.11 9.29
CA SER A 90 5.91 -4.52 9.44
C SER A 90 5.97 -3.07 9.92
N GLY A 91 4.97 -2.27 9.54
CA GLY A 91 4.80 -0.89 10.02
C GLY A 91 5.95 0.06 9.66
N GLY A 92 6.66 -0.18 8.55
CA GLY A 92 7.80 0.63 8.12
C GLY A 92 9.08 0.43 8.93
N LYS A 93 9.11 -0.50 9.89
CA LYS A 93 10.32 -0.78 10.68
C LYS A 93 11.41 -1.43 9.82
N GLY A 94 12.65 -1.05 10.06
CA GLY A 94 13.82 -1.60 9.35
C GLY A 94 14.05 -1.03 7.95
N ILE A 95 13.25 -0.04 7.51
CA ILE A 95 13.48 0.66 6.26
C ILE A 95 14.59 1.69 6.46
N LEU A 96 15.67 1.57 5.68
CA LEU A 96 16.73 2.56 5.57
C LEU A 96 16.64 3.20 4.19
N VAL A 97 16.43 4.52 4.15
CA VAL A 97 16.34 5.29 2.91
C VAL A 97 17.63 6.10 2.74
N ILE A 98 18.31 5.91 1.63
CA ILE A 98 19.48 6.67 1.20
C ILE A 98 19.10 7.47 -0.04
N THR A 99 19.17 8.80 0.04
CA THR A 99 18.75 9.72 -1.03
C THR A 99 19.91 10.23 -1.87
N LYS A 100 21.14 10.06 -1.39
CA LYS A 100 22.35 10.45 -2.12
C LYS A 100 23.45 9.44 -1.86
N VAL A 101 24.12 9.01 -2.93
CA VAL A 101 25.39 8.25 -2.90
C VAL A 101 26.48 9.12 -3.52
N GLU A 102 27.59 9.34 -2.81
CA GLU A 102 28.70 10.18 -3.28
C GLU A 102 30.03 9.58 -2.84
N GLU A 103 30.84 9.10 -3.79
CA GLU A 103 32.17 8.54 -3.51
C GLU A 103 32.17 7.43 -2.43
N GLY A 104 31.13 6.59 -2.40
CA GLY A 104 30.97 5.53 -1.40
C GLY A 104 30.45 5.99 -0.03
N ARG A 105 30.08 7.27 0.11
CA ARG A 105 29.34 7.81 1.27
C ARG A 105 27.84 7.81 0.98
N TYR A 106 27.04 7.54 2.01
CA TYR A 106 25.58 7.46 1.91
C TYR A 106 24.94 8.58 2.73
N TYR A 107 23.90 9.22 2.22
CA TYR A 107 23.20 10.27 2.94
C TYR A 107 21.70 9.99 3.03
N LYS A 108 21.14 10.20 4.22
CA LYS A 108 19.69 10.16 4.48
C LYS A 108 19.00 11.42 3.92
N PRO A 109 17.65 11.41 3.82
CA PRO A 109 16.88 12.59 3.39
C PRO A 109 17.17 13.87 4.18
N ASN A 110 17.50 13.75 5.47
CA ASN A 110 17.86 14.88 6.34
C ASN A 110 19.31 15.37 6.16
N GLY A 111 20.04 14.86 5.17
CA GLY A 111 21.45 15.18 4.92
C GLY A 111 22.44 14.50 5.86
N GLN A 112 21.98 13.71 6.83
CA GLN A 112 22.88 12.98 7.72
C GLN A 112 23.62 11.89 6.96
N GLU A 113 24.95 11.89 7.06
CA GLU A 113 25.80 10.84 6.54
C GLU A 113 25.60 9.52 7.30
N VAL A 114 25.63 8.41 6.56
CA VAL A 114 25.59 7.04 7.05
C VAL A 114 26.84 6.36 6.54
N VAL A 115 27.72 5.97 7.45
CA VAL A 115 28.96 5.29 7.06
C VAL A 115 28.67 3.83 6.69
N PRO A 116 29.49 3.19 5.82
CA PRO A 116 29.24 1.82 5.39
C PRO A 116 29.04 0.81 6.53
N SER A 117 29.79 0.93 7.62
CA SER A 117 29.64 0.06 8.80
C SER A 117 28.27 0.15 9.47
N GLU A 118 27.60 1.32 9.41
CA GLU A 118 26.23 1.48 9.90
C GLU A 118 25.22 0.79 8.98
N VAL A 119 25.43 0.85 7.67
CA VAL A 119 24.63 0.10 6.68
C VAL A 119 24.78 -1.40 6.94
N TYR A 120 26.00 -1.87 7.14
CA TYR A 120 26.29 -3.30 7.37
C TYR A 120 25.63 -3.80 8.64
N ARG A 121 25.75 -3.04 9.73
CA ARG A 121 25.07 -3.34 10.99
C ARG A 121 23.55 -3.34 10.84
N HIS A 122 22.98 -2.40 10.08
CA HIS A 122 21.55 -2.35 9.80
C HIS A 122 21.06 -3.59 9.04
N VAL A 123 21.80 -4.02 8.02
CA VAL A 123 21.51 -5.23 7.24
C VAL A 123 21.65 -6.47 8.11
N SER A 124 22.69 -6.56 8.93
CA SER A 124 22.88 -7.66 9.88
C SER A 124 21.70 -7.78 10.86
N ASN A 125 21.15 -6.64 11.32
CA ASN A 125 19.93 -6.59 12.13
C ASN A 125 18.68 -7.07 11.37
N ILE A 126 18.57 -6.78 10.06
CA ILE A 126 17.50 -7.35 9.23
C ILE A 126 17.64 -8.87 9.18
N LEU A 127 18.84 -9.38 8.85
CA LEU A 127 19.09 -10.81 8.72
C LEU A 127 18.84 -11.59 10.01
N SER A 128 19.16 -11.00 11.17
CA SER A 128 18.88 -11.60 12.48
C SER A 128 17.39 -11.61 12.86
N GLY A 129 16.54 -10.94 12.06
CA GLY A 129 15.11 -10.88 12.28
C GLY A 129 14.65 -9.76 13.22
N LEU A 130 15.51 -8.78 13.55
CA LEU A 130 15.18 -7.70 14.50
C LEU A 130 13.89 -6.95 14.11
N PHE A 131 13.63 -6.82 12.81
CA PHE A 131 12.47 -6.09 12.28
C PHE A 131 11.32 -7.01 11.83
N SER A 132 11.52 -8.32 11.89
CA SER A 132 10.54 -9.33 11.48
C SER A 132 9.56 -9.64 12.60
N LEU A 133 8.31 -9.89 12.23
CA LEU A 133 7.30 -10.37 13.17
C LEU A 133 7.75 -11.71 13.78
N GLY A 134 8.04 -11.71 15.08
CA GLY A 134 8.47 -12.90 15.81
C GLY A 134 9.98 -13.18 15.81
N GLY A 135 10.82 -12.24 15.33
CA GLY A 135 12.27 -12.37 15.43
C GLY A 135 12.88 -13.44 14.52
N SER A 136 12.15 -13.93 13.53
CA SER A 136 12.65 -14.96 12.62
C SER A 136 13.67 -14.38 11.63
N PRO A 137 14.70 -15.14 11.23
CA PRO A 137 15.62 -14.73 10.18
C PRO A 137 14.91 -14.24 8.91
N ASP A 138 15.47 -13.21 8.31
CA ASP A 138 14.90 -12.52 7.15
C ASP A 138 15.97 -12.24 6.09
N VAL A 139 15.55 -11.65 4.97
CA VAL A 139 16.43 -11.16 3.91
C VAL A 139 16.30 -9.64 3.81
N ALA A 140 17.40 -8.96 3.48
CA ALA A 140 17.39 -7.55 3.17
C ALA A 140 17.24 -7.35 1.66
N ILE A 141 16.27 -6.54 1.28
CA ILE A 141 15.98 -6.19 -0.11
C ILE A 141 16.57 -4.80 -0.36
N VAL A 142 17.41 -4.66 -1.39
CA VAL A 142 17.96 -3.39 -1.85
C VAL A 142 17.18 -2.96 -3.10
N GLU A 143 16.51 -1.82 -3.03
CA GLU A 143 15.62 -1.32 -4.06
C GLU A 143 16.00 0.09 -4.52
N GLY A 144 15.76 0.40 -5.79
CA GLY A 144 15.92 1.75 -6.30
C GLY A 144 14.98 2.74 -5.60
N LEU A 145 15.46 3.96 -5.41
CA LEU A 145 14.67 5.03 -4.82
C LEU A 145 13.48 5.39 -5.73
N ILE A 146 12.31 5.57 -5.12
CA ILE A 146 11.11 6.06 -5.81
C ILE A 146 11.20 7.57 -5.89
N GLN A 147 11.07 8.13 -7.09
CA GLN A 147 11.08 9.56 -7.32
C GLN A 147 9.63 10.04 -7.38
N PHE A 148 9.12 10.58 -6.28
CA PHE A 148 7.68 10.87 -6.16
C PHE A 148 7.19 11.86 -7.21
N ASP A 149 6.00 11.58 -7.73
CA ASP A 149 5.28 12.49 -8.61
C ASP A 149 4.74 13.70 -7.80
N PRO A 150 5.05 14.94 -8.23
CA PRO A 150 4.59 16.15 -7.55
C PRO A 150 3.08 16.40 -7.68
N VAL A 151 2.32 15.52 -8.34
CA VAL A 151 0.85 15.62 -8.43
C VAL A 151 0.15 15.71 -7.07
N PHE A 152 0.76 15.18 -6.02
CA PHE A 152 0.28 15.29 -4.65
C PHE A 152 1.03 16.34 -3.82
N ASP A 153 1.78 17.25 -4.46
CA ASP A 153 2.46 18.34 -3.77
C ASP A 153 1.47 19.23 -3.05
N GLY A 154 1.78 19.50 -1.78
CA GLY A 154 0.90 20.20 -0.87
C GLY A 154 -0.27 19.36 -0.36
N TYR A 155 -0.43 18.10 -0.75
CA TYR A 155 -1.40 17.17 -0.14
C TYR A 155 -0.78 16.21 0.87
N SER A 156 0.55 16.15 1.00
CA SER A 156 1.27 15.28 1.93
C SER A 156 2.44 16.02 2.59
N TYR A 157 2.68 15.74 3.86
CA TYR A 157 3.77 16.33 4.65
C TYR A 157 5.01 15.43 4.65
N GLU A 158 6.06 15.80 3.92
CA GLU A 158 7.40 15.16 3.92
C GLU A 158 7.44 13.65 3.59
N GLY A 159 6.29 13.02 3.34
CA GLY A 159 6.15 11.58 3.17
C GLY A 159 5.37 11.19 1.93
N VAL A 160 5.51 9.91 1.58
CA VAL A 160 4.99 9.31 0.35
C VAL A 160 3.49 9.09 0.45
N PRO A 161 2.67 9.72 -0.39
CA PRO A 161 1.28 9.31 -0.55
C PRO A 161 1.23 7.89 -1.10
N ASP A 162 0.43 7.04 -0.47
CA ASP A 162 0.16 5.72 -1.01
C ASP A 162 -1.33 5.55 -1.35
N ILE A 163 -1.58 4.76 -2.38
CA ILE A 163 -2.91 4.48 -2.92
C ILE A 163 -3.23 3.04 -2.56
N ARG A 164 -4.18 2.86 -1.66
CA ARG A 164 -4.70 1.54 -1.28
C ARG A 164 -5.97 1.23 -2.06
N LEU A 165 -5.96 0.11 -2.78
CA LEU A 165 -7.18 -0.51 -3.31
C LEU A 165 -7.43 -1.82 -2.56
N ILE A 166 -8.69 -2.06 -2.17
CA ILE A 166 -9.15 -3.40 -1.80
C ILE A 166 -9.66 -4.09 -3.07
N VAL A 167 -9.17 -5.29 -3.29
CA VAL A 167 -9.54 -6.16 -4.40
C VAL A 167 -10.22 -7.41 -3.85
N TYR A 168 -11.37 -7.75 -4.44
CA TYR A 168 -12.13 -8.96 -4.11
C TYR A 168 -12.40 -9.77 -5.37
N LYS A 169 -11.90 -11.01 -5.42
CA LYS A 169 -11.99 -11.94 -6.56
C LYS A 169 -11.61 -11.28 -7.90
N GLY A 170 -10.57 -10.46 -7.89
CA GLY A 170 -10.09 -9.73 -9.07
C GLY A 170 -10.79 -8.40 -9.37
N PHE A 171 -11.83 -8.01 -8.62
CA PHE A 171 -12.47 -6.71 -8.77
C PHE A 171 -11.92 -5.70 -7.75
N PRO A 172 -11.41 -4.53 -8.19
CA PRO A 172 -11.17 -3.40 -7.30
C PRO A 172 -12.53 -2.89 -6.76
N VAL A 173 -12.76 -3.00 -5.46
CA VAL A 173 -14.07 -2.68 -4.85
C VAL A 173 -14.07 -1.40 -4.03
N MET A 174 -12.93 -0.95 -3.52
CA MET A 174 -12.87 0.28 -2.72
C MET A 174 -11.45 0.85 -2.71
N GLY A 175 -11.32 2.17 -2.82
CA GLY A 175 -10.03 2.86 -2.86
C GLY A 175 -9.87 3.92 -1.77
N MET A 176 -8.64 4.16 -1.34
CA MET A 176 -8.26 5.35 -0.59
C MET A 176 -6.84 5.79 -0.90
N LEU A 177 -6.60 7.09 -0.80
CA LEU A 177 -5.29 7.70 -0.73
C LEU A 177 -4.94 7.90 0.75
N ARG A 178 -3.72 7.55 1.16
CA ARG A 178 -3.18 7.84 2.49
C ARG A 178 -2.13 8.94 2.36
N LEU A 179 -2.36 10.04 3.06
CA LEU A 179 -1.54 11.25 3.02
C LEU A 179 -0.83 11.40 4.35
N SER A 180 0.50 11.55 4.30
CA SER A 180 1.28 11.73 5.51
C SER A 180 1.12 13.12 6.10
N THR A 181 1.21 13.19 7.42
CA THR A 181 1.08 14.42 8.23
C THR A 181 2.28 14.57 9.15
N ALA A 182 2.45 15.76 9.72
CA ALA A 182 3.42 15.97 10.80
C ALA A 182 3.14 15.05 12.00
N ALA A 183 1.86 14.84 12.34
CA ALA A 183 1.44 13.93 13.42
C ALA A 183 1.87 12.48 13.17
N SER A 184 1.93 12.07 11.90
CA SER A 184 2.38 10.74 11.49
C SER A 184 3.88 10.59 11.31
N ASP A 185 4.67 11.64 11.59
CA ASP A 185 6.11 11.65 11.37
C ASP A 185 6.45 11.33 9.90
N GLY A 186 5.71 11.94 8.97
CA GLY A 186 5.88 11.76 7.52
C GLY A 186 5.53 10.37 6.99
N LYS A 187 4.70 9.58 7.70
CA LYS A 187 4.33 8.22 7.29
C LYS A 187 2.88 8.13 6.83
N ALA A 188 2.60 7.42 5.75
CA ALA A 188 1.24 7.12 5.28
C ALA A 188 0.51 6.06 6.14
N ASN A 189 0.54 6.21 7.46
CA ASN A 189 -0.08 5.29 8.41
C ASN A 189 -1.22 5.97 9.19
N LEU A 190 -2.46 5.57 8.88
CA LEU A 190 -3.66 6.16 9.50
C LEU A 190 -3.68 6.04 11.03
N HIS A 191 -3.11 4.96 11.58
CA HIS A 191 -3.02 4.78 13.03
C HIS A 191 -2.02 5.71 13.71
N GLN A 192 -1.07 6.25 12.94
CA GLN A 192 -0.09 7.23 13.42
C GLN A 192 -0.56 8.67 13.16
N GLY A 193 -1.75 8.89 12.61
CA GLY A 193 -2.30 10.22 12.36
C GLY A 193 -2.19 10.70 10.92
N ALA A 194 -1.88 9.81 9.96
CA ALA A 194 -2.03 10.12 8.55
C ALA A 194 -3.51 10.36 8.19
N VAL A 195 -3.74 11.13 7.14
CA VAL A 195 -5.09 11.38 6.61
C VAL A 195 -5.43 10.28 5.59
N GLY A 196 -6.64 9.74 5.67
CA GLY A 196 -7.18 8.82 4.67
C GLY A 196 -8.27 9.50 3.86
N VAL A 197 -8.09 9.59 2.54
CA VAL A 197 -9.08 10.14 1.61
C VAL A 197 -9.69 8.99 0.82
N GLY A 198 -10.99 8.75 0.94
CA GLY A 198 -11.69 7.79 0.09
C GLY A 198 -11.62 8.20 -1.38
N VAL A 199 -11.44 7.24 -2.27
CA VAL A 199 -11.31 7.49 -3.71
C VAL A 199 -12.39 6.71 -4.45
N ASP A 200 -13.12 7.43 -5.31
CA ASP A 200 -14.17 6.86 -6.15
C ASP A 200 -13.59 5.88 -7.18
N ILE A 201 -14.09 4.64 -7.20
CA ILE A 201 -13.59 3.62 -8.13
C ILE A 201 -13.86 3.98 -9.59
N GLY A 202 -14.97 4.65 -9.91
CA GLY A 202 -15.32 5.00 -11.28
C GLY A 202 -14.47 6.13 -11.87
N THR A 203 -14.04 7.07 -11.03
CA THR A 203 -13.48 8.35 -11.49
C THR A 203 -12.08 8.67 -10.96
N GLY A 204 -11.63 8.02 -9.88
CA GLY A 204 -10.37 8.35 -9.21
C GLY A 204 -10.40 9.66 -8.41
N LYS A 205 -11.59 10.25 -8.21
CA LYS A 205 -11.77 11.49 -7.46
C LYS A 205 -11.85 11.22 -5.96
N GLY A 206 -11.29 12.13 -5.16
CA GLY A 206 -11.46 12.17 -3.71
C GLY A 206 -12.93 12.33 -3.30
N LEU A 207 -13.35 11.62 -2.25
CA LEU A 207 -14.73 11.57 -1.78
C LEU A 207 -14.89 12.22 -0.42
N HIS A 208 -14.48 11.50 0.63
CA HIS A 208 -14.48 11.96 2.01
C HIS A 208 -13.09 11.74 2.58
N ALA A 209 -12.73 12.47 3.64
CA ALA A 209 -11.46 12.25 4.29
C ALA A 209 -11.59 12.15 5.79
N VAL A 210 -10.66 11.42 6.40
CA VAL A 210 -10.64 11.16 7.84
C VAL A 210 -9.23 11.23 8.40
N GLN A 211 -9.12 11.68 9.64
CA GLN A 211 -7.92 11.60 10.46
C GLN A 211 -8.34 11.16 11.86
N PHE A 212 -7.63 10.19 12.46
CA PHE A 212 -8.02 9.61 13.76
C PHE A 212 -9.50 9.18 13.79
N ASP A 213 -9.94 8.50 12.73
CA ASP A 213 -11.32 8.04 12.53
C ASP A 213 -12.40 9.15 12.56
N THR A 214 -11.99 10.41 12.46
CA THR A 214 -12.87 11.59 12.47
C THR A 214 -12.85 12.27 11.11
N PRO A 215 -14.01 12.71 10.58
CA PRO A 215 -14.06 13.44 9.31
C PRO A 215 -13.22 14.72 9.34
N VAL A 216 -12.50 14.98 8.24
CA VAL A 216 -11.74 16.21 7.99
C VAL A 216 -11.95 16.65 6.55
N ASP A 217 -12.06 17.96 6.32
CA ASP A 217 -12.22 18.52 4.97
C ASP A 217 -10.88 19.01 4.37
N LEU A 218 -9.99 19.49 5.25
CA LEU A 218 -8.70 20.04 4.88
C LEU A 218 -7.56 19.16 5.41
N HIS A 219 -6.45 19.11 4.67
CA HIS A 219 -5.23 18.51 5.17
C HIS A 219 -4.69 19.34 6.35
N PRO A 220 -4.37 18.73 7.50
CA PRO A 220 -4.07 19.46 8.74
C PRO A 220 -2.82 20.34 8.65
N ASP A 221 -1.84 19.93 7.83
CA ASP A 221 -0.55 20.65 7.73
C ASP A 221 -0.48 21.62 6.53
N THR A 222 -1.33 21.43 5.52
CA THR A 222 -1.21 22.17 4.24
C THR A 222 -2.47 22.94 3.86
N ASN A 223 -3.57 22.75 4.59
CA ASN A 223 -4.87 23.38 4.37
C ASN A 223 -5.49 23.15 2.98
N LYS A 224 -4.99 22.17 2.21
CA LYS A 224 -5.61 21.80 0.93
C LYS A 224 -6.93 21.06 1.15
N ILE A 225 -7.90 21.32 0.27
CA ILE A 225 -9.20 20.63 0.26
C ILE A 225 -9.01 19.21 -0.26
N LEU A 226 -9.27 18.23 0.61
CA LEU A 226 -8.96 16.82 0.36
C LEU A 226 -9.87 16.17 -0.70
N THR A 227 -11.07 16.72 -0.90
CA THR A 227 -12.04 16.25 -1.89
C THR A 227 -11.78 16.77 -3.31
N ASP A 228 -10.88 17.75 -3.46
CA ASP A 228 -10.43 18.25 -4.76
C ASP A 228 -9.37 17.36 -5.41
N ILE A 229 -8.86 16.36 -4.68
CA ILE A 229 -7.85 15.44 -5.19
C ILE A 229 -8.41 14.62 -6.36
N GLN A 230 -7.67 14.60 -7.46
CA GLN A 230 -7.84 13.66 -8.56
C GLN A 230 -6.61 12.78 -8.64
N VAL A 231 -6.78 11.47 -8.49
CA VAL A 231 -5.67 10.52 -8.64
C VAL A 231 -5.39 10.34 -10.13
N PRO A 232 -4.18 10.64 -10.62
CA PRO A 232 -3.83 10.41 -12.03
C PRO A 232 -3.59 8.92 -12.30
N HIS A 233 -3.57 8.53 -13.57
CA HIS A 233 -3.35 7.14 -14.00
C HIS A 233 -4.31 6.13 -13.35
N TRP A 234 -5.52 6.56 -13.01
CA TRP A 234 -6.47 5.75 -12.23
C TRP A 234 -6.79 4.41 -12.88
N ASP A 235 -7.00 4.39 -14.20
CA ASP A 235 -7.22 3.14 -14.93
C ASP A 235 -6.03 2.19 -14.78
N PHE A 236 -4.79 2.67 -14.96
CA PHE A 236 -3.60 1.83 -14.78
C PHE A 236 -3.49 1.25 -13.36
N LEU A 237 -3.81 2.05 -12.34
CA LEU A 237 -3.85 1.61 -10.94
C LEU A 237 -4.90 0.50 -10.72
N LEU A 238 -6.11 0.65 -11.28
CA LEU A 238 -7.16 -0.37 -11.20
C LEU A 238 -6.76 -1.67 -11.91
N HIS A 239 -6.15 -1.58 -13.09
CA HIS A 239 -5.64 -2.75 -13.83
C HIS A 239 -4.53 -3.45 -13.04
N THR A 240 -3.59 -2.70 -12.49
CA THR A 240 -2.51 -3.25 -11.65
C THR A 240 -3.08 -3.98 -10.43
N ALA A 241 -4.05 -3.39 -9.74
CA ALA A 241 -4.70 -4.01 -8.60
C ALA A 241 -5.50 -5.26 -9.00
N SER A 242 -6.20 -5.24 -10.14
CA SER A 242 -6.92 -6.41 -10.64
C SER A 242 -5.97 -7.54 -11.07
N LYS A 243 -4.81 -7.23 -11.68
CA LYS A 243 -3.75 -8.22 -12.01
C LYS A 243 -3.13 -8.85 -10.77
N ALA A 244 -3.02 -8.10 -9.67
CA ALA A 244 -2.48 -8.62 -8.41
C ALA A 244 -3.26 -9.85 -7.90
N TYR A 245 -4.56 -9.95 -8.20
CA TYR A 245 -5.37 -11.14 -7.90
C TYR A 245 -4.83 -12.40 -8.60
N GLU A 246 -4.59 -12.33 -9.91
CA GLU A 246 -4.07 -13.44 -10.71
C GLU A 246 -2.65 -13.81 -10.26
N MET A 247 -1.82 -12.79 -10.01
CA MET A 247 -0.45 -12.96 -9.55
C MET A 247 -0.33 -13.70 -8.21
N CYS A 248 -1.19 -13.39 -7.23
CA CYS A 248 -1.07 -13.96 -5.89
C CYS A 248 -2.05 -15.13 -5.61
N GLU A 249 -3.09 -15.30 -6.42
CA GLU A 249 -4.20 -16.25 -6.22
C GLU A 249 -4.91 -16.07 -4.86
N MET A 250 -5.05 -14.83 -4.39
CA MET A 250 -5.74 -14.48 -3.14
C MET A 250 -7.06 -13.78 -3.43
N GLY A 251 -8.19 -14.35 -3.04
CA GLY A 251 -9.50 -13.77 -3.35
C GLY A 251 -9.86 -12.50 -2.59
N TYR A 252 -9.15 -12.12 -1.53
CA TYR A 252 -9.33 -10.84 -0.84
C TYR A 252 -7.96 -10.25 -0.48
N LEU A 253 -7.62 -9.09 -1.05
CA LEU A 253 -6.31 -8.46 -0.85
C LEU A 253 -6.41 -6.94 -0.81
N GLY A 254 -5.44 -6.31 -0.15
CA GLY A 254 -5.11 -4.91 -0.33
C GLY A 254 -3.89 -4.77 -1.23
N THR A 255 -3.93 -3.82 -2.15
CA THR A 255 -2.80 -3.45 -2.98
C THR A 255 -2.40 -2.03 -2.61
N ASP A 256 -1.13 -1.81 -2.30
CA ASP A 256 -0.59 -0.50 -1.98
C ASP A 256 0.35 -0.07 -3.10
N MET A 257 0.04 1.08 -3.71
CA MET A 257 0.76 1.61 -4.87
C MET A 257 1.19 3.05 -4.60
N VAL A 258 2.21 3.49 -5.32
CA VAL A 258 2.70 4.88 -5.27
C VAL A 258 2.89 5.40 -6.69
N LEU A 259 2.99 6.71 -6.84
CA LEU A 259 3.27 7.35 -8.12
C LEU A 259 4.71 7.83 -8.18
N ASP A 260 5.45 7.31 -9.15
CA ASP A 260 6.78 7.76 -9.52
C ASP A 260 6.71 8.72 -10.72
N LYS A 261 7.39 9.87 -10.63
CA LYS A 261 7.38 10.92 -11.66
C LYS A 261 7.96 10.47 -13.00
N VAL A 262 8.81 9.44 -13.01
CA VAL A 262 9.48 8.93 -14.21
C VAL A 262 8.83 7.63 -14.67
N LYS A 263 8.55 6.72 -13.74
CA LYS A 263 8.07 5.36 -14.03
C LYS A 263 6.54 5.21 -13.99
N GLY A 264 5.82 6.24 -13.51
CA GLY A 264 4.38 6.19 -13.31
C GLY A 264 3.99 5.35 -12.08
N PRO A 265 2.81 4.71 -12.08
CA PRO A 265 2.36 3.95 -10.92
C PRO A 265 3.19 2.69 -10.68
N LEU A 266 3.61 2.49 -9.43
CA LEU A 266 4.40 1.33 -8.98
C LEU A 266 3.68 0.59 -7.86
N LEU A 267 3.64 -0.74 -7.93
CA LEU A 267 3.22 -1.59 -6.83
C LEU A 267 4.30 -1.59 -5.73
N LEU A 268 3.91 -1.19 -4.52
CA LEU A 268 4.81 -1.09 -3.37
C LEU A 268 4.73 -2.35 -2.50
N GLU A 269 3.52 -2.74 -2.12
CA GLU A 269 3.27 -3.93 -1.31
C GLU A 269 1.86 -4.51 -1.55
N LEU A 270 1.69 -5.77 -1.16
CA LEU A 270 0.41 -6.44 -1.07
C LEU A 270 0.11 -6.78 0.39
N ASN A 271 -1.18 -6.83 0.73
CA ASN A 271 -1.62 -7.16 2.08
C ASN A 271 -2.75 -8.19 2.03
N ALA A 272 -2.55 -9.35 2.64
CA ALA A 272 -3.56 -10.40 2.69
C ALA A 272 -4.69 -10.11 3.71
N ARG A 273 -4.51 -9.08 4.54
CA ARG A 273 -5.39 -8.71 5.65
C ARG A 273 -5.57 -7.18 5.74
N PRO A 274 -5.96 -6.50 4.65
CA PRO A 274 -5.99 -5.04 4.61
C PRO A 274 -6.98 -4.46 5.61
N GLY A 275 -6.60 -3.37 6.28
CA GLY A 275 -7.43 -2.67 7.26
C GLY A 275 -8.75 -2.14 6.68
N LEU A 276 -9.75 -1.91 7.54
CA LEU A 276 -11.09 -1.48 7.13
C LEU A 276 -11.38 0.01 7.35
N ALA A 277 -10.39 0.80 7.78
CA ALA A 277 -10.49 2.26 7.90
C ALA A 277 -10.86 2.93 6.56
N ILE A 278 -10.55 2.28 5.43
CA ILE A 278 -10.96 2.66 4.09
C ILE A 278 -12.49 2.87 3.95
N GLN A 279 -13.31 2.13 4.70
CA GLN A 279 -14.77 2.32 4.72
C GLN A 279 -15.16 3.66 5.34
N ILE A 280 -14.41 4.10 6.36
CA ILE A 280 -14.64 5.37 7.03
C ILE A 280 -14.23 6.52 6.10
N ALA A 281 -13.06 6.39 5.45
CA ALA A 281 -12.58 7.33 4.43
C ALA A 281 -13.53 7.44 3.23
N ASN A 282 -14.25 6.37 2.87
CA ASN A 282 -15.27 6.41 1.80
C ASN A 282 -16.68 6.79 2.30
N ASN A 283 -16.85 6.96 3.62
CA ASN A 283 -18.16 7.11 4.28
C ASN A 283 -19.19 6.06 3.82
N ARG A 284 -18.72 4.84 3.54
CA ARG A 284 -19.53 3.77 2.93
C ARG A 284 -19.03 2.40 3.35
N GLY A 285 -19.97 1.51 3.68
CA GLY A 285 -19.67 0.12 3.98
C GLY A 285 -19.31 -0.68 2.71
N ILE A 286 -18.36 -1.60 2.82
CA ILE A 286 -17.87 -2.40 1.69
C ILE A 286 -18.74 -3.65 1.42
N LEU A 287 -19.56 -4.09 2.37
CA LEU A 287 -20.35 -5.33 2.22
C LEU A 287 -21.22 -5.39 0.97
N PRO A 288 -21.94 -4.32 0.56
CA PRO A 288 -22.76 -4.38 -0.65
C PRO A 288 -21.93 -4.74 -1.88
N TYR A 289 -20.71 -4.20 -1.99
CA TYR A 289 -19.81 -4.47 -3.11
C TYR A 289 -19.30 -5.91 -3.09
N LEU A 290 -18.91 -6.42 -1.91
CA LEU A 290 -18.46 -7.81 -1.78
C LEU A 290 -19.59 -8.80 -2.09
N ASN A 291 -20.81 -8.52 -1.62
CA ASN A 291 -21.97 -9.36 -1.88
C ASN A 291 -22.37 -9.33 -3.36
N HIS A 292 -22.21 -8.18 -4.02
CA HIS A 292 -22.43 -8.03 -5.46
C HIS A 292 -21.42 -8.85 -6.28
N VAL A 293 -20.15 -8.87 -5.89
CA VAL A 293 -19.16 -9.76 -6.52
C VAL A 293 -19.50 -11.23 -6.25
N ASP A 294 -19.95 -11.59 -5.05
CA ASP A 294 -20.38 -12.96 -4.75
C ASP A 294 -21.60 -13.39 -5.59
N SER A 295 -22.53 -12.48 -5.90
CA SER A 295 -23.73 -12.78 -6.69
C SER A 295 -23.44 -13.01 -8.17
N LEU A 296 -22.29 -12.57 -8.68
CA LEU A 296 -21.82 -12.88 -10.03
C LEU A 296 -21.47 -14.37 -10.22
N GLY A 297 -21.22 -15.09 -9.12
CA GLY A 297 -20.76 -16.48 -9.19
C GLY A 297 -19.39 -16.62 -9.87
N ASN A 298 -19.19 -17.73 -10.57
CA ASN A 298 -17.98 -17.92 -11.37
C ASN A 298 -18.11 -17.17 -12.69
N HIS A 299 -17.11 -16.38 -13.03
CA HIS A 299 -17.01 -15.65 -14.28
C HIS A 299 -15.65 -15.88 -14.92
N ASN A 300 -15.57 -15.71 -16.24
CA ASN A 300 -14.31 -15.75 -17.00
C ASN A 300 -13.84 -14.36 -17.44
N MET A 301 -14.33 -13.30 -16.78
CA MET A 301 -13.94 -11.92 -17.08
C MET A 301 -12.42 -11.73 -16.99
N THR A 302 -11.87 -11.12 -18.03
CA THR A 302 -10.50 -10.61 -18.10
C THR A 302 -10.26 -9.47 -17.10
N VAL A 303 -8.99 -9.08 -16.90
CA VAL A 303 -8.62 -7.92 -16.09
C VAL A 303 -9.39 -6.67 -16.53
N ASP A 304 -9.39 -6.37 -17.83
CA ASP A 304 -10.01 -5.16 -18.39
C ASP A 304 -11.53 -5.16 -18.14
N GLU A 305 -12.19 -6.30 -18.37
CA GLU A 305 -13.63 -6.45 -18.10
C GLU A 305 -13.95 -6.27 -16.61
N ARG A 306 -13.13 -6.80 -15.70
CA ARG A 306 -13.32 -6.60 -14.24
C ARG A 306 -13.12 -5.15 -13.84
N VAL A 307 -12.16 -4.44 -14.44
CA VAL A 307 -11.91 -3.02 -14.16
C VAL A 307 -13.07 -2.16 -14.65
N GLU A 308 -13.53 -2.35 -15.88
CA GLU A 308 -14.67 -1.60 -16.41
C GLU A 308 -15.97 -1.93 -15.65
N TYR A 309 -16.16 -3.20 -15.27
CA TYR A 309 -17.26 -3.60 -14.40
C TYR A 309 -17.19 -2.89 -13.04
N ALA A 310 -16.01 -2.85 -12.42
CA ALA A 310 -15.80 -2.18 -11.15
C ALA A 310 -16.07 -0.68 -11.23
N LYS A 311 -15.59 0.00 -12.27
CA LYS A 311 -15.84 1.42 -12.49
C LYS A 311 -17.33 1.74 -12.60
N LYS A 312 -18.10 0.88 -13.27
CA LYS A 312 -19.55 1.05 -13.43
C LYS A 312 -20.33 0.75 -12.15
N HIS A 313 -19.99 -0.33 -11.45
CA HIS A 313 -20.81 -0.86 -10.36
C HIS A 313 -20.35 -0.43 -8.97
N PHE A 314 -19.08 -0.08 -8.78
CA PHE A 314 -18.51 0.28 -7.46
C PHE A 314 -18.16 1.77 -7.32
N ALA A 315 -18.51 2.59 -8.31
CA ALA A 315 -18.50 4.05 -8.17
C ALA A 315 -19.41 4.50 -7.02
N HIS A 316 -19.08 5.63 -6.39
CA HIS A 316 -19.87 6.18 -5.28
C HIS A 316 -21.28 6.57 -5.71
N SER A 317 -21.49 6.95 -6.98
CA SER A 317 -22.81 7.23 -7.55
C SER A 317 -23.63 5.97 -7.87
N ALA A 318 -23.01 4.79 -7.90
CA ALA A 318 -23.72 3.55 -8.18
C ALA A 318 -24.70 3.20 -7.05
N GLN A 319 -25.91 2.80 -7.44
CA GLN A 319 -26.93 2.30 -6.53
C GLN A 319 -26.73 0.78 -6.41
N LEU A 320 -26.19 0.33 -5.28
CA LEU A 320 -26.05 -1.08 -4.88
C LEU A 320 -26.70 -1.31 -3.52
#